data_AF-A0A091V8Z0-F1
#
_entry.id   AF-A0A091V8Z0-F1
#
_cell.length_a   1.000
_cell.length_b   1.000
_cell.length_c   1.000
_cell.angle_alpha   90.00
_cell.angle_beta   90.00
_cell.angle_gamma   90.00
#
_symmetry.space_group_name_H-M   'P 1'
#
loop_
_entity.id
_entity.type
_entity.pdbx_description
1 polymer ?
#
loop_
_entity_poly.entity_id
_entity_poly.type
_entity_poly.pdbx_seq_one_letter_code
_entity_poly.pdbx_strand_id
1 'polypeptide(L)'
;SMAFAPPRNMDGPKLQTKMSTWTPLNHQLMNDKASSVFEERRALLGKWFDKWTDGQRRRILVDLLERCSLSQQKFCAKQLQDRVPAEALDFTTRLPRVLSLYIFSFLDPRSLCRCAQVSWYWKYLSELDQLWMLKCLRFGWYINFSPTPFEQGIWKKHYIEMVKELHVTRPKTPSKDEFVVIDVQPVRSNVPEAKLPVLGRRTNKEKKELPPWRSSDRHPTDTIRFNYLDNYDP
;
A
#
# COMPACT_ATOMS: atom_id res chain seq x y z
N SER A 1 14.26 25.32 -83.27
CA SER A 1 14.90 25.62 -81.98
C SER A 1 13.93 26.42 -81.13
N MET A 2 14.07 26.30 -79.80
CA MET A 2 13.37 27.04 -78.72
C MET A 2 11.89 26.72 -78.49
N ALA A 3 11.38 26.59 -77.26
CA ALA A 3 11.96 26.36 -75.94
C ALA A 3 10.77 25.97 -75.03
N PHE A 4 10.89 24.88 -74.26
CA PHE A 4 9.90 24.51 -73.25
C PHE A 4 10.03 25.44 -72.03
N ALA A 5 8.90 25.97 -71.55
CA ALA A 5 8.85 26.73 -70.30
C ALA A 5 9.17 25.81 -69.10
N PRO A 6 9.89 26.29 -68.07
CA PRO A 6 10.32 25.47 -66.95
C PRO A 6 9.14 25.09 -66.03
N PRO A 7 9.20 23.92 -65.35
CA PRO A 7 8.15 23.50 -64.43
C PRO A 7 8.11 24.40 -63.19
N ARG A 8 6.91 24.71 -62.71
CA ARG A 8 6.67 25.47 -61.47
C ARG A 8 7.25 24.73 -60.28
N ASN A 9 8.36 25.25 -59.77
CA ASN A 9 8.97 24.84 -58.51
C ASN A 9 8.03 25.25 -57.35
N MET A 10 7.48 24.28 -56.62
CA MET A 10 6.60 24.50 -55.46
C MET A 10 7.36 24.39 -54.13
N ASP A 11 8.65 24.78 -54.10
CA ASP A 11 9.40 24.92 -52.86
C ASP A 11 9.28 26.36 -52.35
N GLY A 12 8.11 26.67 -51.79
CA GLY A 12 7.91 27.84 -50.93
C GLY A 12 8.34 27.54 -49.48
N PRO A 13 8.86 28.53 -48.75
CA PRO A 13 9.47 28.31 -47.44
C PRO A 13 8.44 27.78 -46.43
N LYS A 14 8.87 26.77 -45.66
CA LYS A 14 8.23 26.22 -44.46
C LYS A 14 7.39 27.29 -43.77
N LEU A 15 6.09 27.05 -43.63
CA LEU A 15 5.17 27.83 -42.81
C LEU A 15 5.74 27.94 -41.39
N GLN A 16 6.55 28.97 -41.15
CA GLN A 16 6.97 29.34 -39.82
C GLN A 16 5.74 29.95 -39.15
N THR A 17 5.10 29.17 -38.29
CA THR A 17 4.05 29.60 -37.37
C THR A 17 4.65 30.53 -36.32
N LYS A 18 4.99 31.75 -36.74
CA LYS A 18 5.25 32.88 -35.86
C LYS A 18 3.90 33.38 -35.36
N MET A 19 3.78 33.57 -34.04
CA MET A 19 2.60 34.01 -33.27
C MET A 19 1.62 32.91 -32.85
N SER A 20 1.87 32.33 -31.68
CA SER A 20 1.09 31.24 -31.09
C SER A 20 -0.06 31.73 -30.21
N THR A 21 -1.09 32.34 -30.81
CA THR A 21 -2.37 32.59 -30.12
C THR A 21 -3.56 32.66 -31.07
N TRP A 22 -3.69 31.73 -32.02
CA TRP A 22 -4.88 31.68 -32.87
C TRP A 22 -5.34 30.25 -33.11
N THR A 23 -6.42 29.86 -32.41
CA THR A 23 -7.31 28.80 -32.87
C THR A 23 -8.46 29.48 -33.61
N PRO A 24 -8.52 29.46 -34.95
CA PRO A 24 -9.63 30.05 -35.68
C PRO A 24 -10.87 29.17 -35.51
N LEU A 25 -11.86 29.71 -34.81
CA LEU A 25 -13.05 28.98 -34.36
C LEU A 25 -14.06 28.59 -35.46
N ASN A 26 -13.80 28.80 -36.76
CA ASN A 26 -14.87 28.67 -37.78
C ASN A 26 -14.44 28.24 -39.21
N HIS A 27 -13.47 27.33 -39.40
CA HIS A 27 -13.21 26.78 -40.74
C HIS A 27 -12.82 25.29 -40.73
N GLN A 28 -13.59 24.43 -41.42
CA GLN A 28 -13.42 22.96 -41.42
C GLN A 28 -12.02 22.48 -41.85
N LEU A 29 -11.42 23.08 -42.88
CA LEU A 29 -10.02 22.78 -43.29
C LEU A 29 -8.96 23.19 -42.25
N MET A 30 -9.33 24.02 -41.27
CA MET A 30 -8.46 24.38 -40.16
C MET A 30 -8.69 23.50 -38.93
N ASN A 31 -9.70 22.62 -38.91
CA ASN A 31 -9.86 21.62 -37.84
C ASN A 31 -8.75 20.57 -37.92
N ASP A 32 -8.37 20.13 -39.13
CA ASP A 32 -7.22 19.26 -39.34
C ASP A 32 -5.92 19.95 -38.88
N LYS A 33 -5.81 21.25 -39.18
CA LYS A 33 -4.69 22.09 -38.70
C LYS A 33 -4.77 22.32 -37.19
N ALA A 34 -5.93 22.45 -36.58
CA ALA A 34 -6.11 22.67 -35.14
C ALA A 34 -5.80 21.38 -34.35
N SER A 35 -6.20 20.22 -34.88
CA SER A 35 -5.81 18.92 -34.34
C SER A 35 -4.29 18.71 -34.46
N SER A 36 -3.71 19.05 -35.61
CA SER A 36 -2.25 19.01 -35.81
C SER A 36 -1.51 19.96 -34.86
N VAL A 37 -2.00 21.19 -34.68
CA VAL A 37 -1.42 22.16 -33.73
C VAL A 37 -1.56 21.67 -32.29
N PHE A 38 -2.69 21.09 -31.91
CA PHE A 38 -2.87 20.52 -30.57
C PHE A 38 -1.84 19.41 -30.30
N GLU A 39 -1.65 18.48 -31.24
CA GLU A 39 -0.67 17.40 -31.08
C GLU A 39 0.76 17.94 -31.02
N GLU A 40 1.11 18.93 -31.84
CA GLU A 40 2.41 19.60 -31.77
C GLU A 40 2.64 20.23 -30.38
N ARG A 41 1.65 20.96 -29.86
CA ARG A 41 1.73 21.62 -28.54
C ARG A 41 1.75 20.62 -27.41
N ARG A 42 0.99 19.52 -27.51
CA ARG A 42 1.00 18.41 -26.55
C ARG A 42 2.37 17.75 -26.48
N ALA A 43 2.98 17.48 -27.64
CA ALA A 43 4.32 16.91 -27.71
C ALA A 43 5.38 17.85 -27.12
N LEU A 44 5.26 19.16 -27.38
CA LEU A 44 6.17 20.16 -26.80
C LEU A 44 6.04 20.25 -25.27
N LEU A 45 4.81 20.22 -24.75
CA LEU A 45 4.56 20.19 -23.31
C LEU A 45 5.19 18.96 -22.66
N GLY A 46 5.10 17.79 -23.29
CA GLY A 46 5.79 16.58 -22.82
C GLY A 46 7.30 16.77 -22.69
N LYS A 47 7.94 17.34 -23.72
CA LYS A 47 9.38 17.65 -23.70
C LYS A 47 9.77 18.63 -22.58
N TRP A 48 8.91 19.60 -22.26
CA TRP A 48 9.14 20.51 -21.14
C TRP A 48 8.95 19.81 -19.80
N PHE A 49 7.90 19.00 -19.68
CA PHE A 49 7.60 18.23 -18.48
C PHE A 49 8.77 17.31 -18.10
N ASP A 50 9.39 16.64 -19.08
CA ASP A 50 10.55 15.78 -18.86
C ASP A 50 11.77 16.53 -18.31
N LYS A 51 11.92 17.82 -18.64
CA LYS A 51 13.02 18.67 -18.17
C LYS A 51 12.74 19.37 -16.84
N TRP A 52 11.49 19.47 -16.43
CA TRP A 52 11.10 20.13 -15.19
C TRP A 52 11.50 19.34 -13.95
N THR A 53 11.77 20.06 -12.87
CA THR A 53 11.99 19.45 -11.55
C THR A 53 10.68 18.87 -11.02
N ASP A 54 10.81 17.94 -10.08
CA ASP A 54 9.67 17.29 -9.43
C ASP A 54 8.71 18.30 -8.75
N GLY A 55 9.24 19.38 -8.16
CA GLY A 55 8.43 20.48 -7.63
C GLY A 55 7.67 21.27 -8.70
N GLN A 56 8.30 21.53 -9.85
CA GLN A 56 7.64 22.19 -10.99
C GLN A 56 6.55 21.31 -11.60
N ARG A 57 6.81 20.01 -11.75
CA ARG A 57 5.83 19.02 -12.24
C ARG A 57 4.61 18.94 -11.32
N ARG A 58 4.81 18.90 -10.00
CA ARG A 58 3.68 18.94 -9.06
C ARG A 58 2.85 20.22 -9.20
N ARG A 59 3.52 21.38 -9.26
CA ARG A 59 2.83 22.67 -9.37
C ARG A 59 1.93 22.73 -10.61
N ILE A 60 2.48 22.42 -11.78
CA ILE A 60 1.70 22.49 -13.03
C ILE A 60 0.55 21.47 -13.05
N LEU A 61 0.70 20.29 -12.44
CA LEU A 61 -0.39 19.31 -12.34
C LEU A 61 -1.54 19.84 -11.48
N VAL A 62 -1.24 20.48 -10.35
CA VAL A 62 -2.25 21.14 -9.50
C VAL A 62 -2.95 22.24 -10.29
N ASP A 63 -2.19 23.14 -10.91
CA ASP A 63 -2.73 24.27 -11.68
C ASP A 63 -3.66 23.80 -12.83
N LEU A 64 -3.34 22.67 -13.47
CA LEU A 64 -4.16 22.08 -14.54
C LEU A 64 -5.44 21.42 -13.99
N LEU A 65 -5.36 20.74 -12.85
CA LEU A 65 -6.52 20.11 -12.20
C LEU A 65 -7.53 21.16 -11.69
N GLU A 66 -7.05 22.30 -11.18
CA GLU A 66 -7.91 23.41 -10.74
C GLU A 66 -8.70 24.05 -11.88
N ARG A 67 -8.19 23.97 -13.11
CA ARG A 67 -8.87 24.46 -14.33
C ARG A 67 -9.86 23.45 -14.91
N CYS A 68 -9.83 22.20 -14.43
CA CYS A 68 -10.70 21.14 -14.92
C CYS A 68 -12.09 21.22 -14.28
N SER A 69 -13.12 20.97 -15.08
CA SER A 69 -14.49 20.73 -14.58
C SER A 69 -14.56 19.48 -13.70
N LEU A 70 -15.61 19.33 -12.90
CA LEU A 70 -15.83 18.14 -12.07
C LEU A 70 -15.81 16.83 -12.89
N SER A 71 -16.35 16.85 -14.11
CA SER A 71 -16.32 15.69 -15.01
C SER A 71 -14.89 15.30 -15.42
N GLN A 72 -14.08 16.30 -15.77
CA GLN A 72 -12.67 16.11 -16.12
C GLN A 72 -11.83 15.66 -14.91
N GLN A 73 -12.09 16.21 -13.72
CA GLN A 73 -11.42 15.77 -12.50
C GLN A 73 -11.76 14.30 -12.18
N LYS A 74 -13.02 13.89 -12.32
CA LYS A 74 -13.43 12.47 -12.19
C LYS A 74 -12.72 11.58 -13.21
N PHE A 75 -12.58 12.05 -14.45
CA PHE A 75 -11.81 11.35 -15.47
C PHE A 75 -10.34 11.19 -15.05
N CYS A 76 -9.67 12.26 -14.57
CA CYS A 76 -8.31 12.19 -14.05
C CYS A 76 -8.17 11.21 -12.87
N ALA A 77 -9.12 11.23 -11.92
CA ALA A 77 -9.13 10.31 -10.79
C ALA A 77 -9.18 8.84 -11.24
N LYS A 78 -10.03 8.53 -12.23
CA LYS A 78 -10.09 7.18 -12.83
C LYS A 78 -8.76 6.79 -13.49
N GLN A 79 -8.19 7.68 -14.30
CA GLN A 79 -6.90 7.45 -14.95
C GLN A 79 -5.75 7.20 -13.96
N LEU A 80 -5.77 7.88 -12.81
CA LEU A 80 -4.80 7.64 -11.74
C LEU A 80 -5.05 6.31 -11.02
N GLN A 81 -6.30 6.00 -10.69
CA GLN A 81 -6.69 4.75 -10.02
C GLN A 81 -6.35 3.51 -10.85
N ASP A 82 -6.41 3.61 -12.18
CA ASP A 82 -6.04 2.51 -13.09
C ASP A 82 -4.52 2.26 -13.12
N ARG A 83 -3.69 3.24 -12.72
CA ARG A 83 -2.21 3.18 -12.81
C ARG A 83 -1.52 3.06 -11.46
N VAL A 84 -2.10 3.63 -10.41
CA VAL A 84 -1.58 3.60 -9.05
C VAL A 84 -2.41 2.57 -8.28
N PRO A 85 -1.82 1.43 -7.88
CA PRO A 85 -2.52 0.47 -7.04
C PRO A 85 -3.06 1.17 -5.80
N ALA A 86 -4.28 0.87 -5.40
CA ALA A 86 -4.80 1.33 -4.13
C ALA A 86 -3.96 0.71 -3.01
N GLU A 87 -3.03 1.48 -2.44
CA GLU A 87 -2.30 1.09 -1.24
C GLU A 87 -3.28 0.96 -0.07
N ALA A 88 -3.07 -0.05 0.79
CA ALA A 88 -3.90 -0.33 1.97
C ALA A 88 -5.39 -0.59 1.69
N LEU A 89 -5.70 -1.27 0.58
CA LEU A 89 -7.07 -1.69 0.28
C LEU A 89 -7.55 -2.76 1.28
N ASP A 90 -8.76 -2.57 1.82
CA ASP A 90 -9.42 -3.60 2.61
C ASP A 90 -9.78 -4.79 1.72
N PHE A 91 -8.97 -5.85 1.80
CA PHE A 91 -9.15 -7.07 0.99
C PHE A 91 -10.52 -7.71 1.21
N THR A 92 -11.14 -7.53 2.38
CA THR A 92 -12.44 -8.13 2.68
C THR A 92 -13.56 -7.53 1.84
N THR A 93 -13.36 -6.32 1.29
CA THR A 93 -14.31 -5.65 0.39
C THR A 93 -14.14 -6.03 -1.08
N ARG A 94 -13.05 -6.73 -1.41
CA ARG A 94 -12.67 -7.09 -2.78
C ARG A 94 -12.75 -8.57 -3.06
N LEU A 95 -12.39 -9.38 -2.06
CA LEU A 95 -12.42 -10.82 -2.17
C LEU A 95 -13.82 -11.37 -1.83
N PRO A 96 -14.26 -12.46 -2.48
CA PRO A 96 -15.40 -13.24 -2.02
C PRO A 96 -15.24 -13.61 -0.54
N ARG A 97 -16.33 -13.58 0.23
CA ARG A 97 -16.35 -13.86 1.68
C ARG A 97 -15.59 -15.14 2.06
N VAL A 98 -15.68 -16.19 1.26
CA VAL A 98 -14.99 -17.47 1.50
C VAL A 98 -13.48 -17.31 1.56
N LEU A 99 -12.88 -16.51 0.67
CA LEU A 99 -11.43 -16.26 0.67
C LEU A 99 -11.01 -15.39 1.85
N SER A 100 -11.83 -14.39 2.21
CA SER A 100 -11.59 -13.57 3.40
C SER A 100 -11.60 -14.41 4.68
N LEU A 101 -12.55 -15.35 4.80
CA LEU A 101 -12.60 -16.29 5.92
C LEU A 101 -11.43 -17.27 5.91
N TYR A 102 -11.01 -17.74 4.72
CA TYR A 102 -9.82 -18.57 4.60
C TYR A 102 -8.57 -17.85 5.13
N ILE A 103 -8.36 -16.59 4.73
CA ILE A 103 -7.27 -15.75 5.26
C ILE A 103 -7.38 -15.61 6.79
N PHE A 104 -8.57 -15.29 7.32
CA PHE A 104 -8.77 -15.18 8.77
C PHE A 104 -8.59 -16.51 9.52
N SER A 105 -8.78 -17.66 8.88
CA SER A 105 -8.61 -18.97 9.53
C SER A 105 -7.18 -19.20 10.03
N PHE A 106 -6.18 -18.65 9.33
CA PHE A 106 -4.76 -18.71 9.69
C PHE A 106 -4.38 -17.81 10.88
N LEU A 107 -5.25 -16.88 11.28
CA LEU A 107 -4.96 -15.97 12.38
C LEU A 107 -5.25 -16.65 13.73
N ASP A 108 -4.40 -16.37 14.70
CA ASP A 108 -4.65 -16.77 16.08
C ASP A 108 -5.86 -16.04 16.70
N PRO A 109 -6.48 -16.60 17.75
CA PRO A 109 -7.60 -15.98 18.47
C PRO A 109 -7.35 -14.51 18.88
N ARG A 110 -6.11 -14.16 19.26
CA ARG A 110 -5.77 -12.80 19.67
C ARG A 110 -5.69 -11.86 18.47
N SER A 111 -5.11 -12.30 17.35
CA SER A 111 -5.12 -11.54 16.09
C SER A 111 -6.54 -11.37 15.56
N LEU A 112 -7.41 -12.38 15.63
CA LEU A 112 -8.83 -12.24 15.30
C LEU A 112 -9.54 -11.19 16.18
N CYS A 113 -9.24 -11.17 17.48
CA CYS A 113 -9.76 -10.12 18.36
C CYS A 113 -9.29 -8.71 17.98
N ARG A 114 -8.12 -8.56 17.34
CA ARG A 114 -7.64 -7.28 16.81
C ARG A 114 -8.30 -6.95 15.46
N CYS A 115 -8.49 -7.95 14.60
CA CYS A 115 -9.26 -7.79 13.37
C CYS A 115 -10.66 -7.22 13.67
N ALA A 116 -11.30 -7.69 14.74
CA ALA A 116 -12.60 -7.19 15.18
C ALA A 116 -12.62 -5.69 15.56
N GLN A 117 -11.46 -5.04 15.72
CA GLN A 117 -11.34 -3.62 16.05
C GLN A 117 -11.10 -2.74 14.81
N VAL A 118 -10.96 -3.32 13.61
CA VAL A 118 -10.67 -2.58 12.37
C VAL A 118 -11.94 -1.90 11.82
N SER A 119 -13.02 -2.65 11.69
CA SER A 119 -14.32 -2.14 11.23
C SER A 119 -15.46 -3.07 11.67
N TRP A 120 -16.70 -2.60 11.59
CA TRP A 120 -17.87 -3.44 11.87
C TRP A 120 -17.93 -4.68 10.97
N TYR A 121 -17.52 -4.57 9.71
CA TYR A 121 -17.48 -5.71 8.80
C TYR A 121 -16.40 -6.72 9.17
N TRP A 122 -15.21 -6.25 9.56
CA TRP A 122 -14.15 -7.12 10.07
C TRP A 122 -14.55 -7.79 11.39
N LYS A 123 -15.26 -7.07 12.27
CA LYS A 123 -15.86 -7.66 13.47
C LYS A 123 -16.80 -8.80 13.12
N TYR A 124 -17.75 -8.54 12.24
CA TYR A 124 -18.66 -9.59 11.77
C TYR A 124 -17.89 -10.81 11.24
N LEU A 125 -16.93 -10.62 10.33
CA LEU A 125 -16.20 -11.73 9.73
C LEU A 125 -15.34 -12.51 10.73
N SER A 126 -14.61 -11.81 11.61
CA SER A 126 -13.68 -12.42 12.56
C SER A 126 -14.36 -13.10 13.75
N GLU A 127 -15.65 -12.85 13.98
CA GLU A 127 -16.44 -13.45 15.07
C GLU A 127 -17.29 -14.65 14.61
N LEU A 128 -17.25 -15.01 13.33
CA LEU A 128 -18.04 -16.12 12.79
C LEU A 128 -17.62 -17.47 13.34
N ASP A 129 -18.61 -18.29 13.63
CA ASP A 129 -18.45 -19.64 14.18
C ASP A 129 -17.59 -20.55 13.28
N GLN A 130 -17.62 -20.34 11.97
CA GLN A 130 -16.77 -21.07 11.01
C GLN A 130 -15.27 -20.94 11.33
N LEU A 131 -14.85 -19.82 11.94
CA LEU A 131 -13.46 -19.61 12.36
C LEU A 131 -13.20 -20.21 13.75
N TRP A 132 -14.11 -19.98 14.69
CA TRP A 132 -13.90 -20.34 16.10
C TRP A 132 -14.14 -21.83 16.37
N MET A 133 -15.02 -22.49 15.61
CA MET A 133 -15.26 -23.93 15.71
C MET A 133 -13.97 -24.72 15.50
N LEU A 134 -13.25 -24.46 14.40
CA LEU A 134 -11.99 -25.14 14.11
C LEU A 134 -10.94 -24.94 15.22
N LYS A 135 -10.95 -23.76 15.86
CA LYS A 135 -10.03 -23.44 16.96
C LYS A 135 -10.38 -24.18 18.25
N CYS A 136 -11.66 -24.31 18.59
CA CYS A 136 -12.11 -25.12 19.73
C CYS A 136 -11.84 -26.61 19.50
N LEU A 137 -12.20 -27.12 18.31
CA LEU A 137 -12.05 -28.55 17.97
C LEU A 137 -10.59 -29.00 18.00
N ARG A 138 -9.64 -28.12 17.70
CA ARG A 138 -8.20 -28.42 17.81
C ARG A 138 -7.77 -28.79 19.24
N PHE A 139 -8.45 -28.26 20.26
CA PHE A 139 -8.21 -28.61 21.67
C PHE A 139 -9.15 -29.69 22.19
N GLY A 140 -9.97 -30.30 21.33
CA GLY A 140 -11.00 -31.25 21.74
C GLY A 140 -12.14 -30.59 22.55
N TRP A 141 -12.35 -29.29 22.39
CA TRP A 141 -13.45 -28.58 23.04
C TRP A 141 -14.71 -28.68 22.18
N TYR A 142 -15.66 -29.48 22.64
CA TYR A 142 -16.92 -29.75 21.96
C TYR A 142 -18.08 -29.06 22.68
N ILE A 143 -19.01 -28.55 21.90
CA ILE A 143 -20.29 -28.06 22.42
C ILE A 143 -21.24 -29.26 22.55
N ASN A 144 -21.93 -29.35 23.68
CA ASN A 144 -22.86 -30.43 24.02
C ASN A 144 -24.29 -30.23 23.48
N PHE A 145 -24.49 -29.25 22.61
CA PHE A 145 -25.74 -28.96 21.92
C PHE A 145 -25.46 -28.59 20.47
N SER A 146 -26.49 -28.61 19.63
CA SER A 146 -26.41 -28.15 18.23
C SER A 146 -26.85 -26.69 18.14
N PRO A 147 -25.94 -25.75 17.84
CA PRO A 147 -26.30 -24.37 17.51
C PRO A 147 -27.40 -24.32 16.44
N THR A 148 -28.35 -23.41 16.62
CA THR A 148 -29.29 -23.07 15.55
C THR A 148 -28.57 -22.21 14.50
N PRO A 149 -29.03 -22.21 13.23
CA PRO A 149 -28.42 -21.40 12.17
C PRO A 149 -28.45 -19.88 12.42
N PHE A 150 -29.28 -19.43 13.36
CA PHE A 150 -29.48 -18.01 13.68
C PHE A 150 -28.58 -17.51 14.81
N GLU A 151 -28.02 -18.42 15.59
CA GLU A 151 -27.10 -18.07 16.66
C GLU A 151 -25.70 -17.84 16.08
N GLN A 152 -25.08 -16.72 16.44
CA GLN A 152 -23.75 -16.33 15.97
C GLN A 152 -22.79 -16.17 17.14
N GLY A 153 -21.55 -16.60 16.92
CA GLY A 153 -20.44 -16.42 17.85
C GLY A 153 -20.53 -17.34 19.07
N ILE A 154 -21.28 -18.43 18.99
CA ILE A 154 -21.35 -19.44 20.06
C ILE A 154 -19.97 -20.04 20.29
N TRP A 155 -19.27 -20.42 19.22
CA TRP A 155 -17.96 -21.03 19.33
C TRP A 155 -16.91 -20.06 19.89
N LYS A 156 -17.04 -18.77 19.57
CA LYS A 156 -16.19 -17.73 20.19
C LYS A 156 -16.43 -17.61 21.69
N LYS A 157 -17.70 -17.61 22.13
CA LYS A 157 -18.05 -17.57 23.55
C LYS A 157 -17.51 -18.81 24.28
N HIS A 158 -17.74 -19.99 23.71
CA HIS A 158 -17.24 -21.25 24.25
C HIS A 158 -15.71 -21.26 24.35
N TYR A 159 -14.99 -20.78 23.32
CA TYR A 159 -13.54 -20.63 23.37
C TYR A 159 -13.09 -19.77 24.56
N ILE A 160 -13.75 -18.62 24.77
CA ILE A 160 -13.43 -17.70 25.88
C ILE A 160 -13.70 -18.37 27.24
N GLU A 161 -14.78 -19.15 27.36
CA GLU A 161 -15.11 -19.91 28.58
C GLU A 161 -14.03 -20.95 28.89
N MET A 162 -13.66 -21.79 27.91
CA MET A 162 -12.62 -22.81 28.09
C MET A 162 -11.26 -22.21 28.46
N VAL A 163 -10.89 -21.09 27.83
CA VAL A 163 -9.65 -20.36 28.18
C VAL A 163 -9.67 -19.85 29.63
N LYS A 164 -10.84 -19.40 30.12
CA LYS A 164 -10.99 -18.94 31.51
C LYS A 164 -10.90 -20.11 32.50
N GLU A 165 -11.50 -21.25 32.19
CA GLU A 165 -11.44 -22.46 33.02
C GLU A 165 -10.00 -22.98 33.17
N LEU A 166 -9.21 -22.88 32.11
CA LEU A 166 -7.79 -23.23 32.11
C LEU A 166 -6.90 -22.21 32.83
N HIS A 167 -7.46 -21.16 33.44
CA HIS A 167 -6.73 -20.10 34.13
C HIS A 167 -5.63 -19.45 33.27
N VAL A 168 -5.81 -19.40 31.95
CA VAL A 168 -4.85 -18.75 31.04
C VAL A 168 -4.83 -17.25 31.36
N THR A 169 -3.74 -16.81 31.98
CA THR A 169 -3.60 -15.42 32.43
C THR A 169 -3.49 -14.43 31.27
N ARG A 170 -3.80 -13.15 31.54
CA ARG A 170 -3.67 -12.08 30.54
C ARG A 170 -2.24 -12.03 29.99
N PRO A 171 -2.06 -11.70 28.70
CA PRO A 171 -0.74 -11.59 28.13
C PRO A 171 0.12 -10.58 28.88
N LYS A 172 1.17 -11.06 29.53
CA LYS A 172 2.24 -10.20 30.03
C LYS A 172 3.06 -9.78 28.82
N THR A 173 3.10 -8.49 28.53
CA THR A 173 4.23 -7.95 27.76
C THR A 173 5.48 -8.22 28.59
N PRO A 174 6.49 -8.95 28.07
CA PRO A 174 7.75 -9.11 28.78
C PRO A 174 8.28 -7.71 29.10
N SER A 175 8.80 -7.53 30.32
CA SER A 175 9.45 -6.27 30.67
C SER A 175 10.61 -6.03 29.70
N LYS A 176 10.92 -4.77 29.41
CA LYS A 176 12.04 -4.43 28.50
C LYS A 176 13.38 -5.04 28.93
N ASP A 177 13.49 -5.45 30.19
CA ASP A 177 14.68 -6.06 30.78
C ASP A 177 14.83 -7.55 30.45
N GLU A 178 13.78 -8.24 29.99
CA GLU A 178 13.87 -9.66 29.57
C GLU A 178 14.36 -9.84 28.12
N PHE A 179 14.34 -8.78 27.30
CA PHE A 179 15.01 -8.76 26.00
C PHE A 179 16.50 -8.44 26.16
N VAL A 180 17.20 -9.24 26.98
CA VAL A 180 18.66 -9.35 26.84
C VAL A 180 18.88 -10.24 25.63
N VAL A 181 19.04 -9.63 24.46
CA VAL A 181 19.75 -10.29 23.36
C VAL A 181 21.12 -10.63 23.94
N ILE A 182 21.34 -11.89 24.28
CA ILE A 182 22.69 -12.39 24.55
C ILE A 182 23.47 -12.04 23.29
N ASP A 183 24.43 -11.12 23.41
CA ASP A 183 25.38 -10.84 22.35
C ASP A 183 25.97 -12.19 21.92
N VAL A 184 25.50 -12.71 20.79
CA VAL A 184 26.08 -13.88 20.15
C VAL A 184 27.49 -13.45 19.79
N GLN A 185 28.46 -13.85 20.61
CA GLN A 185 29.86 -13.62 20.29
C GLN A 185 30.14 -14.33 18.96
N PRO A 186 30.59 -13.60 17.92
CA PRO A 186 30.96 -14.24 16.68
C PRO A 186 32.12 -15.18 16.96
N VAL A 187 31.98 -16.42 16.52
CA VAL A 187 33.02 -17.46 16.57
C VAL A 187 34.31 -16.85 15.99
N ARG A 188 35.37 -16.87 16.80
CA ARG A 188 36.70 -16.39 16.41
C ARG A 188 37.18 -17.19 15.19
N SER A 189 37.17 -16.57 14.02
CA SER A 189 38.00 -17.02 12.90
C SER A 189 39.41 -16.47 13.13
N ASN A 190 40.40 -17.35 13.06
CA ASN A 190 41.81 -17.03 13.29
C ASN A 190 42.36 -16.20 12.12
N VAL A 191 42.50 -14.87 12.29
CA VAL A 191 43.35 -14.03 11.44
C VAL A 191 44.03 -12.94 12.31
N PRO A 192 45.34 -12.63 12.14
CA PRO A 192 46.13 -11.93 13.15
C PRO A 192 45.90 -10.42 13.26
N GLU A 193 46.17 -9.91 14.46
CA GLU A 193 46.02 -8.56 14.99
C GLU A 193 46.71 -7.43 14.18
N ALA A 194 46.03 -6.28 14.12
CA ALA A 194 46.66 -4.96 14.05
C ALA A 194 45.98 -4.00 15.04
N LYS A 195 46.80 -3.20 15.71
CA LYS A 195 46.56 -2.51 16.98
C LYS A 195 45.52 -1.37 16.93
N LEU A 196 44.83 -1.20 18.06
CA LEU A 196 43.90 -0.10 18.42
C LEU A 196 44.54 1.30 18.36
N PRO A 197 43.70 2.35 18.25
CA PRO A 197 43.75 3.42 19.24
C PRO A 197 42.42 3.67 19.97
N VAL A 198 42.59 4.30 21.12
CA VAL A 198 41.73 4.34 22.32
C VAL A 198 40.64 5.42 22.27
N LEU A 199 39.48 5.05 22.84
CA LEU A 199 38.46 5.83 23.56
C LEU A 199 38.10 7.26 23.07
N GLY A 200 36.98 7.36 22.35
CA GLY A 200 36.23 8.60 22.17
C GLY A 200 34.85 8.51 22.83
N ARG A 201 34.62 9.40 23.80
CA ARG A 201 33.41 9.66 24.59
C ARG A 201 32.06 9.35 23.91
N ARG A 202 31.17 8.73 24.69
CA ARG A 202 29.71 8.75 24.53
C ARG A 202 29.23 10.18 24.28
N THR A 203 28.51 10.37 23.18
CA THR A 203 27.53 11.46 23.04
C THR A 203 26.14 10.82 22.96
N ASN A 204 25.29 11.16 23.93
CA ASN A 204 23.87 10.86 23.91
C ASN A 204 23.28 11.46 22.63
N LYS A 205 23.02 10.63 21.62
CA LYS A 205 22.21 11.04 20.48
C LYS A 205 20.76 10.99 20.96
N GLU A 206 20.19 12.16 21.20
CA GLU A 206 18.77 12.36 21.40
C GLU A 206 17.98 11.48 20.42
N LYS A 207 17.06 10.68 20.96
CA LYS A 207 16.14 9.88 20.17
C LYS A 207 15.28 10.84 19.37
N LYS A 208 15.68 11.14 18.14
CA LYS A 208 14.79 11.77 17.16
C LYS A 208 13.57 10.86 17.07
N GLU A 209 12.43 11.36 17.54
CA GLU A 209 11.15 10.68 17.34
C GLU A 209 10.93 10.56 15.84
N LEU A 210 11.11 9.34 15.36
CA LEU A 210 10.88 9.02 13.96
C LEU A 210 9.38 9.12 13.69
N PRO A 211 8.97 9.60 12.50
CA PRO A 211 7.56 9.73 12.15
C PRO A 211 6.84 8.39 12.28
N PRO A 212 5.52 8.40 12.58
CA PRO A 212 4.75 7.21 12.94
C PRO A 212 4.60 6.18 11.81
N TRP A 213 4.86 6.59 10.57
CA TRP A 213 4.79 5.74 9.38
C TRP A 213 6.18 5.15 9.06
N ARG A 214 6.35 3.86 9.36
CA ARG A 214 7.45 3.02 8.86
C ARG A 214 6.97 2.28 7.62
N SER A 215 7.86 2.05 6.65
CA SER A 215 7.67 1.02 5.63
C SER A 215 7.46 -0.35 6.30
N SER A 216 6.75 -1.27 5.65
CA SER A 216 6.57 -2.64 6.13
C SER A 216 7.92 -3.24 6.56
N ASP A 217 8.02 -3.65 7.82
CA ASP A 217 9.22 -4.30 8.34
C ASP A 217 9.50 -5.56 7.51
N ARG A 218 10.74 -5.70 7.04
CA ARG A 218 11.14 -6.84 6.20
C ARG A 218 11.25 -8.13 7.02
N HIS A 219 11.38 -8.01 8.35
CA HIS A 219 11.42 -9.12 9.30
C HIS A 219 10.62 -8.75 10.56
N PRO A 220 9.28 -8.72 10.49
CA PRO A 220 8.43 -8.25 11.58
C PRO A 220 8.49 -9.20 12.78
N THR A 221 9.30 -8.84 13.79
CA THR A 221 9.42 -9.58 15.06
C THR A 221 8.24 -9.35 16.00
N ASP A 222 7.40 -8.33 15.74
CA ASP A 222 6.15 -8.03 16.48
C ASP A 222 5.00 -9.01 16.20
N THR A 223 5.20 -9.89 15.23
CA THR A 223 4.31 -11.03 14.94
C THR A 223 4.53 -12.18 15.92
N ILE A 224 5.70 -12.28 16.56
CA ILE A 224 5.95 -13.24 17.64
C ILE A 224 5.21 -12.75 18.87
N ARG A 225 3.96 -13.17 18.98
CA ARG A 225 3.11 -12.90 20.14
C ARG A 225 2.92 -14.21 20.85
N PHE A 226 3.16 -14.22 22.16
CA PHE A 226 2.85 -15.36 23.03
C PHE A 226 1.37 -15.72 22.88
N ASN A 227 1.09 -16.68 22.01
CA ASN A 227 -0.21 -17.25 21.86
C ASN A 227 -0.20 -18.50 22.72
N TYR A 228 -0.66 -18.35 23.96
CA TYR A 228 -0.54 -19.34 25.04
C TYR A 228 -1.05 -20.74 24.69
N LEU A 229 -1.88 -20.86 23.65
CA LEU A 229 -2.46 -22.13 23.20
C LEU A 229 -1.92 -22.60 21.83
N ASP A 230 -1.24 -21.75 21.06
CA ASP A 230 -0.67 -22.12 19.75
C ASP A 230 0.86 -21.97 19.66
N ASN A 231 1.55 -21.76 20.79
CA ASN A 231 3.01 -21.84 20.83
C ASN A 231 3.42 -23.31 20.65
N TYR A 232 3.53 -23.78 19.40
CA TYR A 232 4.31 -24.96 19.10
C TYR A 232 5.79 -24.55 19.16
N ASP A 233 6.42 -24.96 20.26
CA ASP A 233 7.82 -24.86 20.66
C ASP A 233 8.32 -23.59 21.41
N PRO A 234 9.23 -23.80 22.40
CA PRO A 234 9.89 -22.76 23.20
C PRO A 234 10.94 -21.93 22.45
#